data_AF-A0A832ATD3-F1
#
_entry.id   AF-A0A832ATD3-F1
#
_cell.length_a   1.000
_cell.length_b   1.000
_cell.length_c   1.000
_cell.angle_alpha   90.00
_cell.angle_beta   90.00
_cell.angle_gamma   90.00
#
_symmetry.space_group_name_H-M   'P 1'
#
loop_
_entity.id
_entity.type
_entity.pdbx_description
1 polymer ?
#
loop_
_entity_poly.entity_id
_entity_poly.type
_entity_poly.pdbx_seq_one_letter_code
_entity_poly.pdbx_strand_id
1 'polypeptide(L)' 'MTLRVITHRVRLLKPSNMHYVYVISSSVKKWIYIGCTDDLKRRFSEHDSGFVSSTKAHRPYKLIYIRGLPR' A
#
# COMPACT_ATOMS: atom_id res chain seq x y z
N MET A 1 29.37 25.75 20.43
CA MET A 1 29.83 25.36 19.08
C MET A 1 28.77 24.45 18.49
N THR A 2 28.27 24.80 17.32
CA THR A 2 26.85 24.69 16.94
C THR A 2 26.39 23.27 16.61
N LEU A 3 25.35 22.78 17.29
CA LEU A 3 24.56 21.62 16.85
C LEU A 3 23.84 22.02 15.55
N ARG A 4 24.30 21.49 14.42
CA ARG A 4 23.57 21.58 13.15
C ARG A 4 22.32 20.71 13.26
N VAL A 5 21.16 21.35 13.39
CA VAL A 5 19.86 20.75 13.12
C VAL A 5 19.86 20.37 11.65
N ILE A 6 20.13 19.09 11.35
CA ILE A 6 19.89 18.57 10.01
C ILE A 6 18.49 17.98 10.01
N THR A 7 17.54 18.76 9.50
CA THR A 7 16.20 18.34 9.09
C THR A 7 16.29 17.28 8.00
N HIS A 8 16.71 16.06 8.35
CA HIS A 8 16.49 14.89 7.52
C HIS A 8 15.10 14.37 7.84
N ARG A 9 14.12 14.80 7.05
CA ARG A 9 12.90 14.04 6.84
C ARG A 9 13.36 12.63 6.45
N VAL A 10 13.26 11.66 7.36
CA VAL A 10 13.57 10.26 7.07
C VAL A 10 12.60 9.84 5.96
N ARG A 11 13.04 9.93 4.70
CA ARG A 11 12.37 9.23 3.61
C ARG A 11 12.54 7.77 3.96
N LEU A 12 11.45 7.12 4.36
CA LEU A 12 11.41 5.66 4.47
C LEU A 12 11.79 5.12 3.09
N LEU A 13 13.07 4.79 2.93
CA LEU A 13 13.59 4.22 1.70
C LEU A 13 12.92 2.88 1.54
N LYS A 14 12.23 2.75 0.42
CA LYS A 14 11.52 1.54 0.07
C LYS A 14 12.57 0.49 -0.33
N PRO A 15 12.60 -0.70 0.28
CA PRO A 15 13.55 -1.72 -0.12
C PRO A 15 13.27 -2.14 -1.57
N SER A 16 14.26 -1.95 -2.46
CA SER A 16 14.17 -2.22 -3.90
C SER A 16 13.97 -3.71 -4.25
N ASN A 17 14.17 -4.59 -3.27
CA ASN A 17 14.11 -6.05 -3.41
C ASN A 17 12.94 -6.67 -2.62
N MET A 18 11.80 -5.99 -2.50
CA MET A 18 10.64 -6.55 -1.80
C MET A 18 9.39 -6.56 -2.68
N HIS A 19 8.69 -7.69 -2.65
CA HIS A 19 7.31 -7.82 -3.10
C HIS A 19 6.38 -7.92 -1.89
N TYR A 20 5.16 -7.42 -2.04
CA TYR A 20 4.12 -7.49 -1.04
C TYR A 20 2.96 -8.27 -1.60
N VAL A 21 2.56 -9.34 -0.90
CA VAL A 21 1.23 -9.93 -1.05
C VAL A 21 0.31 -9.22 -0.07
N TYR A 22 -0.85 -8.76 -0.51
CA TYR A 22 -1.78 -7.99 0.31
C TYR A 22 -3.22 -8.41 0.10
N VAL A 23 -4.05 -8.15 1.12
CA VAL A 23 -5.50 -8.33 1.06
C VAL A 23 -6.19 -7.03 1.45
N ILE A 24 -7.07 -6.55 0.59
CA ILE A 24 -8.00 -5.46 0.89
C ILE A 24 -9.42 -6.01 1.02
N SER A 25 -10.20 -5.43 1.92
CA SER A 25 -11.64 -5.71 2.03
C SER A 25 -12.45 -4.45 1.80
N SER A 26 -13.62 -4.63 1.18
CA SER A 26 -14.61 -3.57 1.12
C SER A 26 -15.14 -3.27 2.52
N SER A 27 -15.26 -1.99 2.86
CA SER A 27 -15.88 -1.58 4.13
C SER A 27 -17.41 -1.63 4.11
N VAL A 28 -18.01 -1.80 2.93
CA VAL A 28 -19.47 -1.70 2.72
C VAL A 28 -20.08 -2.98 2.12
N LYS A 29 -19.25 -3.89 1.61
CA LYS A 29 -19.69 -5.16 1.00
C LYS A 29 -18.88 -6.31 1.57
N LYS A 30 -19.45 -7.52 1.59
CA LYS A 30 -18.73 -8.76 1.92
C LYS A 30 -17.87 -9.18 0.73
N TRP A 31 -16.77 -8.47 0.51
CA TRP A 31 -15.87 -8.66 -0.63
C TRP A 31 -14.41 -8.44 -0.23
N ILE A 32 -13.53 -9.27 -0.77
CA ILE A 32 -12.09 -9.20 -0.56
C ILE A 32 -11.35 -9.28 -1.90
N TYR A 33 -10.15 -8.71 -1.94
CA TYR A 33 -9.24 -8.85 -3.07
C TYR A 33 -7.83 -9.13 -2.58
N ILE A 34 -7.17 -10.05 -3.26
CA ILE A 34 -5.80 -10.48 -3.00
C ILE A 34 -4.96 -10.03 -4.18
N GLY A 35 -3.86 -9.33 -3.91
CA GLY A 35 -2.95 -8.86 -4.94
C GLY A 35 -1.51 -8.95 -4.53
N CYS A 36 -0.61 -8.75 -5.50
CA CYS A 36 0.81 -8.58 -5.25
C CYS A 36 1.32 -7.28 -5.89
N THR A 37 2.33 -6.66 -5.29
CA THR A 37 2.95 -5.43 -5.80
C THR A 37 4.32 -5.20 -5.17
N ASP A 38 5.19 -4.46 -5.84
CA ASP A 38 6.39 -3.84 -5.27
C ASP A 38 6.08 -2.47 -4.61
N ASP A 39 4.85 -1.95 -4.78
CA ASP A 39 4.38 -0.68 -4.23
C ASP A 39 3.01 -0.76 -3.59
N LEU A 40 2.99 -1.23 -2.34
CA LEU A 40 1.76 -1.35 -1.58
C LEU A 40 1.03 -0.02 -1.41
N LYS A 41 1.75 1.09 -1.17
CA LYS A 41 1.13 2.40 -0.95
C LYS A 41 0.50 2.93 -2.23
N ARG A 42 1.22 2.92 -3.34
CA ARG A 42 0.68 3.29 -4.66
C ARG A 42 -0.51 2.42 -5.00
N ARG A 43 -0.35 1.10 -4.86
CA ARG A 43 -1.37 0.14 -5.29
C ARG A 43 -2.65 0.26 -4.47
N PHE A 44 -2.54 0.41 -3.15
CA PHE A 44 -3.71 0.68 -2.31
C PHE A 44 -4.41 1.97 -2.72
N SER A 45 -3.65 3.05 -2.99
CA SER A 45 -4.21 4.32 -3.45
C SER A 45 -4.93 4.20 -4.80
N GLU A 46 -4.44 3.39 -5.74
CA GLU A 46 -5.10 3.14 -7.04
C GLU A 46 -6.44 2.40 -6.88
N HIS A 47 -6.49 1.43 -5.96
CA HIS A 47 -7.73 0.73 -5.65
C HIS A 47 -8.74 1.67 -4.98
N ASP A 48 -8.33 2.47 -4.01
CA ASP A 48 -9.21 3.35 -3.24
C ASP A 48 -9.66 4.61 -4.03
N SER A 49 -8.83 5.11 -4.95
CA SER A 49 -9.24 6.18 -5.88
C SER A 49 -10.20 5.70 -6.97
N GLY A 50 -10.35 4.38 -7.15
CA GLY A 50 -11.20 3.78 -8.17
C GLY A 50 -10.57 3.71 -9.56
N PHE A 51 -9.25 3.89 -9.66
CA PHE A 51 -8.50 3.77 -10.90
C PHE A 51 -8.53 2.34 -11.46
N VAL A 52 -8.62 1.33 -10.59
CA VAL A 52 -8.69 -0.08 -10.98
C VAL A 52 -10.14 -0.49 -11.24
N SER A 53 -10.52 -0.55 -12.52
CA SER A 53 -11.89 -0.77 -13.01
C SER A 53 -12.58 -2.03 -12.49
N SER A 54 -11.86 -3.15 -12.32
CA SER A 54 -12.41 -4.40 -11.77
C SER A 54 -12.74 -4.33 -10.28
N THR A 55 -12.18 -3.35 -9.56
CA THR A 55 -12.31 -3.24 -8.11
C THR A 55 -13.11 -1.99 -7.70
N LYS A 56 -13.13 -0.92 -8.51
CA LYS A 56 -13.71 0.39 -8.15
C LYS A 56 -15.14 0.36 -7.56
N ALA A 57 -15.95 -0.64 -7.89
CA ALA A 57 -17.33 -0.83 -7.41
C ALA A 57 -17.45 -1.37 -5.96
N HIS A 58 -16.34 -1.79 -5.35
CA HIS A 58 -16.28 -2.36 -4.01
C HIS A 58 -15.59 -1.44 -2.98
N ARG A 59 -15.24 -0.21 -3.36
CA ARG A 59 -14.74 0.82 -2.45
C ARG A 59 -15.80 1.25 -1.42
N PRO A 60 -15.41 1.89 -0.31
CA PRO A 60 -14.02 2.17 0.14
C PRO A 60 -13.34 0.94 0.75
N TYR A 61 -12.00 0.93 0.75
CA TYR A 61 -11.21 -0.23 1.16
C TYR A 61 -10.52 -0.10 2.52
N LYS A 62 -10.35 -1.25 3.18
CA LYS A 62 -9.43 -1.44 4.32
C LYS A 62 -8.36 -2.43 3.93
N LEU A 63 -7.11 -2.13 4.28
CA LEU A 63 -6.00 -3.06 4.16
C LEU A 63 -6.04 -3.98 5.38
N ILE A 64 -6.33 -5.27 5.17
CA ILE A 64 -6.55 -6.24 6.25
C ILE A 64 -5.42 -7.25 6.39
N TYR A 65 -4.57 -7.39 5.38
CA TYR A 65 -3.39 -8.25 5.44
C TYR A 65 -2.28 -7.74 4.53
N ILE A 66 -1.04 -7.91 4.98
CA ILE A 66 0.18 -7.61 4.23
C ILE A 66 1.24 -8.63 4.60
N ARG A 67 1.94 -9.17 3.59
CA ARG A 67 3.15 -9.97 3.76
C ARG A 67 4.22 -9.49 2.80
N GLY A 68 5.35 -9.04 3.34
CA GLY A 68 6.56 -8.76 2.57
C GLY A 68 7.31 -10.05 2.26
N LEU A 69 7.77 -10.17 1.02
CA LEU A 69 8.60 -11.26 0.51
C LEU A 69 9.83 -10.66 -0.17
N PRO A 70 11.04 -11.17 0.10
CA PRO A 70 12.22 -10.76 -0.64
C PRO A 70 12.09 -11.18 -2.12
N ARG A 71 12.63 -10.35 -3.01
CA ARG A 71 12.97 -10.72 -4.39
C ARG A 71 14.23 -11.56 -4.41
#